data_AF-A0A1X6NUL2-F1
#
_entry.id   AF-A0A1X6NUL2-F1
#
_cell.length_a   1.000
_cell.length_b   1.000
_cell.length_c   1.000
_cell.angle_alpha   90.00
_cell.angle_beta   90.00
_cell.angle_gamma   90.00
#
_symmetry.space_group_name_H-M   'P 1'
#
loop_
_entity.id
_entity.type
_entity.pdbx_description
1 polymer ?
#
loop_
_entity_poly.entity_id
_entity_poly.type
_entity_poly.pdbx_seq_one_letter_code
_entity_poly.pdbx_strand_id
1 'polypeptide(L)'
;MHLGRRPSACHAYRLLALPRPSRTAFDDILGAWAGELGGPPPGNDGGDEQARWEKPVDVRWAGSGVVLSAAELEALDECALDAETAKVLKRVCRRVQGEVEAVLAARGVKEPMRWAPKLKDKGLLDVASVNLKVPETL
;
A
#
# COMPACT_ATOMS: atom_id res chain seq x y z
N MET A 1 3.19 3.63 -2.36
CA MET A 1 3.00 4.68 -1.33
C MET A 1 2.28 4.06 -0.14
N HIS A 2 2.86 4.03 1.07
CA HIS A 2 2.32 3.26 2.20
C HIS A 2 0.95 3.75 2.70
N LEU A 3 0.70 5.06 2.68
CA LEU A 3 -0.53 5.64 3.20
C LEU A 3 -1.81 5.13 2.49
N GLY A 4 -1.74 4.87 1.18
CA GLY A 4 -2.85 4.31 0.42
C GLY A 4 -2.98 2.78 0.51
N ARG A 5 -1.96 2.08 1.02
CA ARG A 5 -1.94 0.62 1.14
C ARG A 5 -2.31 0.16 2.55
N ARG A 6 -1.81 0.86 3.57
CA ARG A 6 -2.05 0.58 5.00
C ARG A 6 -2.44 1.85 5.77
N PRO A 7 -3.56 2.51 5.43
CA PRO A 7 -3.97 3.76 6.05
C PRO A 7 -4.19 3.63 7.56
N SER A 8 -4.56 2.45 8.07
CA SER A 8 -4.75 2.23 9.51
C SER A 8 -3.46 2.11 10.31
N ALA A 9 -2.32 1.84 9.67
CA ALA A 9 -1.03 1.64 10.34
C ALA A 9 -0.03 2.80 10.14
N CYS A 10 -0.41 3.82 9.36
CA CYS A 10 0.46 4.96 9.04
C CYS A 10 0.23 6.13 10.02
N HIS A 11 0.66 6.02 11.28
CA HIS A 11 0.36 7.03 12.32
C HIS A 11 1.36 8.18 12.38
N ALA A 12 2.65 7.89 12.26
CA ALA A 12 3.73 8.86 12.35
C ALA A 12 4.89 8.42 11.45
N TYR A 13 5.77 9.36 11.12
CA TYR A 13 7.04 9.08 10.49
C TYR A 13 8.13 9.87 11.21
N ARG A 14 9.33 9.30 11.26
CA ARG A 14 10.55 9.97 11.71
C ARG A 14 11.46 10.10 10.50
N LEU A 15 12.04 11.29 10.33
CA LEU A 15 12.98 11.57 9.26
C LEU A 15 14.29 12.06 9.86
N LEU A 16 15.41 11.54 9.36
CA LEU A 16 16.74 12.06 9.63
C LEU A 16 17.43 12.30 8.29
N ALA A 17 17.79 13.55 8.02
CA ALA A 17 18.54 13.92 6.83
C ALA A 17 20.04 13.77 7.09
N LEU A 18 20.74 13.06 6.20
CA LEU A 18 22.19 12.92 6.25
C LEU A 18 22.84 13.85 5.23
N PRO A 19 23.96 14.52 5.59
CA PRO A 19 24.63 15.45 4.68
C PRO A 19 25.31 14.73 3.51
N ARG A 20 25.61 13.43 3.65
CA ARG A 20 26.17 12.58 2.59
C ARG A 20 25.61 11.16 2.71
N PRO A 21 25.41 10.45 1.59
CA PRO A 21 25.09 9.03 1.62
C PRO A 21 26.18 8.24 2.34
N SER A 22 25.80 7.42 3.32
CA SER A 22 26.71 6.51 4.02
C SER A 22 25.94 5.26 4.42
N ARG A 23 26.41 4.10 3.93
CA ARG A 23 25.77 2.81 4.25
C ARG A 23 25.91 2.49 5.74
N THR A 24 27.10 2.70 6.29
CA THR A 24 27.38 2.50 7.72
C THR A 24 26.46 3.36 8.58
N ALA A 25 26.34 4.66 8.29
CA ALA A 25 25.46 5.54 9.07
C ALA A 25 24.00 5.09 8.99
N PHE A 26 23.54 4.66 7.80
CA PHE A 26 22.18 4.14 7.62
C PHE A 26 21.92 2.89 8.47
N ASP A 27 22.83 1.91 8.43
CA ASP A 27 22.70 0.67 9.20
C ASP A 27 22.75 0.95 10.71
N ASP A 28 23.61 1.87 11.17
CA ASP A 28 23.69 2.31 12.58
C ASP A 28 22.39 2.98 13.06
N ILE A 29 21.82 3.88 12.24
CA ILE A 29 20.56 4.56 12.54
C ILE A 29 19.40 3.56 12.61
N LEU A 30 19.32 2.64 11.66
CA LEU A 30 18.30 1.58 11.66
C LEU A 30 18.41 0.71 12.92
N GLY A 31 19.62 0.30 13.28
CA GLY A 31 19.88 -0.48 14.49
C GLY A 31 19.46 0.25 15.76
N ALA A 32 19.80 1.54 15.88
CA ALA A 32 19.40 2.38 17.00
C ALA A 32 17.86 2.51 17.11
N TRP A 33 17.18 2.81 16.00
CA TRP A 33 15.71 2.95 15.99
C TRP A 33 14.99 1.64 16.26
N ALA A 34 15.49 0.51 15.74
CA ALA A 34 14.97 -0.81 16.09
C ALA A 34 15.16 -1.10 17.58
N GLY A 35 16.32 -0.76 18.15
CA GLY A 35 16.59 -0.89 19.58
C GLY A 35 15.63 -0.07 20.45
N GLU A 36 15.34 1.18 20.08
CA GLU A 36 14.35 2.04 20.76
C GLU A 36 12.95 1.40 20.80
N LEU A 37 12.60 0.61 19.78
CA LEU A 37 11.31 -0.07 19.65
C LEU A 37 11.30 -1.49 20.24
N GLY A 38 12.41 -1.95 20.84
CA GLY A 38 12.55 -3.29 21.41
C GLY A 38 12.82 -4.39 20.38
N GLY A 39 13.18 -4.03 19.15
CA GLY A 39 13.50 -4.94 18.05
C GLY A 39 13.07 -4.41 16.68
N PRO A 40 13.39 -5.14 15.60
CA PRO A 40 12.93 -4.78 14.26
C PRO A 40 11.39 -4.83 14.21
N PRO A 41 10.72 -3.75 13.75
CA PRO A 41 9.27 -3.76 13.61
C PRO A 41 8.81 -4.80 12.56
N PRO A 42 7.58 -5.35 12.70
CA PRO A 42 7.00 -6.24 11.70
C PRO A 42 7.04 -5.62 10.28
N GLY A 43 7.38 -6.43 9.28
CA GLY A 43 7.49 -5.99 7.88
C GLY A 43 8.87 -5.47 7.46
N ASN A 44 9.92 -5.70 8.27
CA ASN A 44 11.33 -5.46 7.91
C ASN A 44 12.12 -6.77 7.70
N ASP A 45 11.44 -7.89 7.51
CA ASP A 45 11.99 -9.25 7.53
C ASP A 45 11.91 -9.99 6.18
N GLY A 46 11.49 -9.33 5.10
CA GLY A 46 11.33 -9.95 3.79
C GLY A 46 10.03 -10.74 3.61
N GLY A 47 9.17 -10.78 4.63
CA GLY A 47 7.97 -11.62 4.65
C GLY A 47 6.71 -10.96 4.06
N ASP A 48 5.58 -11.65 4.24
CA ASP A 48 4.26 -11.19 3.79
C ASP A 48 3.87 -9.82 4.36
N GLU A 49 4.28 -9.52 5.60
CA GLU A 49 4.00 -8.23 6.21
C GLU A 49 4.69 -7.10 5.42
N GLN A 50 5.95 -7.28 5.02
CA GLN A 50 6.65 -6.32 4.15
C GLN A 50 5.93 -6.14 2.81
N ALA A 51 5.43 -7.24 2.22
CA ALA A 51 4.69 -7.18 0.97
C ALA A 51 3.43 -6.32 1.07
N ARG A 52 2.72 -6.32 2.22
CA ARG A 52 1.56 -5.43 2.46
C ARG A 52 1.93 -3.96 2.44
N TRP A 53 3.15 -3.62 2.84
CA TRP A 53 3.64 -2.24 2.81
C TRP A 53 4.12 -1.86 1.41
N GLU A 54 4.85 -2.74 0.74
CA GLU A 54 5.60 -2.42 -0.47
C GLU A 54 4.90 -2.71 -1.80
N LYS A 55 3.97 -3.67 -1.84
CA LYS A 55 3.28 -4.06 -3.06
C LYS A 55 1.89 -3.39 -3.17
N PRO A 56 1.33 -3.28 -4.39
CA PRO A 56 -0.08 -2.96 -4.57
C PRO A 56 -0.97 -3.89 -3.75
N VAL A 57 -2.12 -3.40 -3.30
CA VAL A 57 -3.13 -4.23 -2.62
C VAL A 57 -3.76 -5.15 -3.65
N ASP A 58 -3.48 -6.45 -3.58
CA ASP A 58 -4.12 -7.47 -4.40
C ASP A 58 -5.38 -8.00 -3.72
N VAL A 59 -6.54 -7.67 -4.27
CA VAL A 59 -7.85 -8.03 -3.69
C VAL A 59 -8.12 -9.55 -3.72
N ARG A 60 -7.31 -10.32 -4.44
CA ARG A 60 -7.39 -11.79 -4.51
C ARG A 60 -6.49 -12.46 -3.49
N TRP A 61 -5.49 -11.75 -2.97
CA TRP A 61 -4.57 -12.29 -1.99
C TRP A 61 -5.20 -12.21 -0.60
N ALA A 62 -5.43 -13.36 0.04
CA ALA A 62 -5.96 -13.43 1.40
C ALA A 62 -5.08 -12.65 2.41
N GLY A 63 -3.77 -12.56 2.15
CA GLY A 63 -2.86 -11.77 2.97
C GLY A 63 -3.01 -10.26 2.79
N SER A 64 -3.75 -9.74 1.81
CA SER A 64 -3.95 -8.30 1.61
C SER A 64 -4.80 -7.63 2.70
N GLY A 65 -5.54 -8.41 3.48
CA GLY A 65 -6.53 -7.92 4.43
C GLY A 65 -7.87 -7.51 3.79
N VAL A 66 -8.02 -7.67 2.47
CA VAL A 66 -9.30 -7.49 1.79
C VAL A 66 -10.17 -8.73 2.00
N VAL A 67 -11.40 -8.51 2.45
CA VAL A 67 -12.42 -9.56 2.53
C VAL A 67 -13.36 -9.40 1.34
N LEU A 68 -13.47 -10.45 0.54
CA LEU A 68 -14.46 -10.55 -0.53
C LEU A 68 -15.80 -10.99 0.07
N SER A 69 -16.88 -10.35 -0.34
CA SER A 69 -18.23 -10.81 0.00
C SER A 69 -18.57 -12.10 -0.76
N ALA A 70 -19.57 -12.84 -0.26
CA ALA A 70 -20.04 -14.07 -0.92
C ALA A 70 -20.46 -13.80 -2.38
N ALA A 71 -21.15 -12.69 -2.64
CA ALA A 71 -21.57 -12.30 -3.99
C ALA A 71 -20.38 -11.92 -4.90
N GLU A 72 -19.29 -11.38 -4.35
CA GLU A 72 -18.08 -11.08 -5.13
C GLU A 72 -17.29 -12.36 -5.46
N LEU A 73 -17.29 -13.34 -4.56
CA LEU A 73 -16.70 -14.66 -4.80
C LEU A 73 -17.49 -15.42 -5.87
N GLU A 74 -18.80 -15.52 -5.72
CA GLU A 74 -19.69 -16.16 -6.70
C GLU A 74 -19.56 -15.52 -8.08
N ALA A 75 -19.56 -14.18 -8.15
CA ALA A 75 -19.35 -13.46 -9.41
C ALA A 75 -17.98 -13.72 -10.04
N LEU A 76 -16.92 -13.97 -9.25
CA LEU A 76 -15.61 -14.35 -9.78
C LEU A 76 -15.61 -15.79 -10.31
N ASP A 77 -16.29 -16.71 -9.62
CA ASP A 77 -16.39 -18.12 -10.01
C ASP A 77 -17.23 -18.33 -11.28
N GLU A 78 -18.24 -17.49 -11.49
CA GLU A 78 -19.09 -17.52 -12.70
C GLU A 78 -18.42 -16.95 -13.96
N CYS A 79 -17.32 -16.20 -13.82
CA CYS A 79 -16.64 -15.58 -14.95
C CYS A 79 -15.92 -16.63 -15.80
N ALA A 80 -16.40 -16.86 -17.03
CA ALA A 80 -15.73 -17.74 -18.00
C ALA A 80 -14.66 -17.01 -18.84
N LEU A 81 -14.77 -15.67 -18.93
CA LEU A 81 -13.90 -14.83 -19.75
C LEU A 81 -13.10 -13.84 -18.90
N ASP A 82 -11.84 -13.62 -19.26
CA ASP A 82 -10.95 -12.64 -18.58
C ASP A 82 -11.56 -11.23 -18.50
N ALA A 83 -12.32 -10.83 -19.52
CA ALA A 83 -12.97 -9.52 -19.56
C ALA A 83 -14.08 -9.38 -18.50
N GLU A 84 -14.73 -10.47 -18.10
CA GLU A 84 -15.76 -10.48 -17.05
C GLU A 84 -15.09 -10.44 -15.68
N THR A 85 -14.05 -11.26 -15.48
CA THR A 85 -13.21 -11.24 -14.28
C THR A 85 -12.66 -9.84 -14.02
N ALA A 86 -12.14 -9.16 -15.05
CA ALA A 86 -11.64 -7.80 -14.93
C ALA A 86 -12.72 -6.80 -14.47
N LYS A 87 -13.99 -6.96 -14.88
CA LYS A 87 -15.10 -6.10 -14.43
C LYS A 87 -15.40 -6.33 -12.95
N VAL A 88 -15.40 -7.58 -12.48
CA VAL A 88 -15.63 -7.91 -11.06
C VAL A 88 -14.49 -7.36 -10.22
N LEU A 89 -13.23 -7.66 -10.58
CA LEU A 89 -12.04 -7.14 -9.90
C LEU A 89 -12.02 -5.61 -9.83
N LYS A 90 -12.38 -4.92 -10.91
CA LYS A 90 -12.46 -3.45 -10.92
C LYS A 90 -13.51 -2.91 -9.96
N ARG A 91 -14.63 -3.62 -9.79
CA ARG A 91 -15.69 -3.26 -8.83
C ARG A 91 -15.17 -3.42 -7.40
N VAL A 92 -14.54 -4.56 -7.09
CA VAL A 92 -13.92 -4.82 -5.79
C VAL A 92 -12.87 -3.75 -5.47
N CYS A 93 -11.95 -3.45 -6.39
CA CYS A 93 -10.94 -2.40 -6.18
C CYS A 93 -11.55 -1.01 -5.95
N ARG A 94 -12.70 -0.69 -6.54
CA ARG A 94 -13.40 0.59 -6.30
C ARG A 94 -14.03 0.63 -4.91
N ARG A 95 -14.60 -0.48 -4.44
CA ARG A 95 -15.11 -0.61 -3.07
C ARG A 95 -13.98 -0.43 -2.06
N VAL A 96 -12.90 -1.20 -2.20
CA VAL A 96 -11.71 -1.13 -1.31
C VAL A 96 -11.09 0.27 -1.34
N GLN A 97 -11.03 0.93 -2.50
CA GLN A 97 -10.60 2.33 -2.57
C GLN A 97 -11.48 3.23 -1.70
N GLY A 98 -12.81 3.11 -1.78
CA GLY A 98 -13.74 3.90 -0.98
C GLY A 98 -13.57 3.65 0.52
N GLU A 99 -13.29 2.41 0.93
CA GLU A 99 -12.97 2.07 2.32
C GLU A 99 -11.67 2.77 2.78
N VAL A 100 -10.62 2.72 1.96
CA VAL A 100 -9.35 3.41 2.25
C VAL A 100 -9.56 4.94 2.35
N GLU A 101 -10.28 5.54 1.41
CA GLU A 101 -10.59 6.97 1.41
C GLU A 101 -11.41 7.38 2.63
N ALA A 102 -12.36 6.55 3.05
CA ALA A 102 -13.13 6.78 4.28
C ALA A 102 -12.25 6.76 5.52
N VAL A 103 -11.31 5.81 5.63
CA VAL A 103 -10.33 5.76 6.74
C VAL A 103 -9.48 7.03 6.74
N LEU A 104 -8.99 7.46 5.58
CA LEU A 104 -8.15 8.65 5.46
C LEU A 104 -8.94 9.92 5.84
N ALA A 105 -10.17 10.06 5.37
CA ALA A 105 -11.05 11.17 5.72
C ALA A 105 -11.36 11.21 7.22
N ALA A 106 -11.65 10.07 7.84
CA ALA A 106 -11.86 9.95 9.29
C ALA A 106 -10.60 10.35 10.09
N ARG A 107 -9.42 10.15 9.51
CA ARG A 107 -8.13 10.59 10.07
C ARG A 107 -7.78 12.05 9.77
N GLY A 108 -8.66 12.80 9.11
CA GLY A 108 -8.49 14.21 8.79
C GLY A 108 -7.65 14.50 7.54
N VAL A 109 -7.35 13.50 6.71
CA VAL A 109 -6.67 13.71 5.42
C VAL A 109 -7.63 14.44 4.48
N LYS A 110 -7.23 15.62 4.01
CA LYS A 110 -8.04 16.46 3.11
C LYS A 110 -7.65 16.35 1.65
N GLU A 111 -6.43 15.90 1.38
CA GLU A 111 -5.92 15.78 0.02
C GLU A 111 -6.38 14.48 -0.63
N PRO A 112 -6.95 14.53 -1.84
CA PRO A 112 -7.37 13.32 -2.54
C PRO A 112 -6.14 12.53 -3.02
N MET A 113 -6.19 11.21 -2.84
CA MET A 113 -5.18 10.34 -3.41
C MET A 113 -5.41 10.13 -4.91
N ARG A 114 -4.34 10.19 -5.68
CA ARG A 114 -4.37 9.84 -7.10
C ARG A 114 -4.16 8.35 -7.27
N TRP A 115 -5.20 7.60 -7.63
CA TRP A 115 -5.11 6.14 -7.83
C TRP A 115 -4.71 5.75 -9.25
N ALA A 116 -4.08 4.58 -9.42
CA ALA A 116 -3.70 4.05 -10.73
C ALA A 116 -4.87 3.24 -11.38
N PRO A 117 -5.63 3.80 -12.33
CA PRO A 117 -6.87 3.17 -12.82
C PRO A 117 -6.64 1.84 -13.55
N LYS A 118 -5.51 1.71 -14.26
CA LYS A 118 -5.16 0.51 -15.05
C LYS A 118 -4.82 -0.71 -14.19
N LEU A 119 -4.48 -0.53 -12.91
CA LEU A 119 -4.16 -1.64 -12.00
C LEU A 119 -5.42 -2.40 -11.57
N LYS A 120 -6.57 -1.72 -11.52
CA LYS A 120 -7.83 -2.29 -11.03
C LYS A 120 -8.34 -3.43 -11.91
N ASP A 121 -8.04 -3.37 -13.22
CA ASP A 121 -8.41 -4.43 -14.17
C ASP A 121 -7.65 -5.74 -13.88
N LYS A 122 -6.55 -5.66 -13.11
CA LYS A 122 -5.75 -6.81 -12.64
C LYS A 122 -6.06 -7.20 -11.18
N GLY A 123 -7.06 -6.60 -10.54
CA GLY A 123 -7.33 -6.79 -9.11
C GLY A 123 -6.33 -6.10 -8.19
N LEU A 124 -5.54 -5.17 -8.72
CA LEU A 124 -4.53 -4.44 -7.95
C LEU A 124 -5.00 -3.00 -7.67
N LEU A 125 -4.82 -2.56 -6.44
CA LEU A 125 -5.08 -1.18 -6.02
C LEU A 125 -3.79 -0.55 -5.49
N ASP A 126 -3.39 0.57 -6.09
CA ASP A 126 -2.25 1.37 -5.62
C ASP A 126 -2.38 2.84 -6.01
N VAL A 127 -1.66 3.68 -5.27
CA VAL A 127 -1.53 5.10 -5.59
C VAL A 127 -0.64 5.25 -6.82
N ALA A 128 -1.06 6.08 -7.76
CA ALA A 128 -0.31 6.36 -8.97
C ALA A 128 0.99 7.10 -8.61
N SER A 129 2.13 6.53 -9.02
CA SER A 129 3.42 7.19 -8.86
C SER A 129 3.40 8.57 -9.51
N VAL A 130 3.84 9.57 -8.76
CA VAL A 130 4.18 10.88 -9.30
C VAL A 130 5.65 10.81 -9.68
N ASN A 131 5.98 11.11 -10.94
CA ASN A 131 7.38 11.37 -11.30
C ASN A 131 7.76 12.73 -10.72
N LEU A 132 8.24 12.72 -9.47
CA LEU A 132 8.87 13.87 -8.88
C LEU A 132 10.20 14.08 -9.61
N LYS A 133 10.30 15.16 -10.38
CA LYS A 133 11.61 15.62 -10.87
C LYS A 133 12.37 16.10 -9.64
N VAL A 134 13.29 15.28 -9.13
CA VAL A 134 14.23 15.74 -8.10
C VAL A 134 15.15 16.74 -8.79
N PRO A 135 15.22 18.01 -8.34
CA PRO A 135 16.16 18.96 -8.89
C PRO A 135 17.59 18.42 -8.72
N GLU A 136 18.45 18.58 -9.73
CA GLU A 136 19.86 18.15 -9.68
C GLU A 136 20.71 18.91 -8.65
N THR A 137 20.12 19.84 -7.91
CA THR A 137 20.81 20.68 -6.92
C THR A 137 20.18 20.51 -5.54
N LEU A 138 20.93 19.82 -4.67
CA LEU A 138 20.98 20.03 -3.23
C LEU A 138 22.36 20.56 -2.88
#